data_AF-A0A0D0RIF9-F1
#
_entry.id   AF-A0A0D0RIF9-F1
#
_cell.length_a   1.000
_cell.length_b   1.000
_cell.length_c   1.000
_cell.angle_alpha   90.00
_cell.angle_beta   90.00
_cell.angle_gamma   90.00
#
_symmetry.space_group_name_H-M   'P 1'
#
loop_
_entity.id
_entity.type
_entity.pdbx_description
1 polymer ?
#
loop_
_entity_poly.entity_id
_entity_poly.type
_entity_poly.pdbx_seq_one_letter_code
_entity_poly.pdbx_strand_id
1 'polypeptide(L)'
;MTWSGCVAEDNSGKITLISDSLTESDKADLFDILTYEDFWIPKGNNFNEIKLSYQTYMDIEEQKIDNKKESSISFSTGFQSLFSRNRILFGAPGTGKSFTLNKDAKTLIGENNEDDYERVTFHPDYSYANFVGTYKPVPIIDKDGNDAITYEYVPGPFMRIYVKALKNSRTNNVKPFLLIIEEINRANVAAVFGDIFNYLIEMKIL
;
A
#
# COMPACT_ATOMS: atom_id res chain seq x y z
N MET A 1 -1.89 -8.33 -29.63
CA MET A 1 -2.04 -6.97 -29.08
C MET A 1 -0.85 -6.78 -28.15
N THR A 2 0.03 -5.82 -28.41
CA THR A 2 1.12 -5.51 -27.48
C THR A 2 0.50 -4.78 -26.29
N TRP A 3 0.23 -5.53 -25.22
CA TRP A 3 0.14 -4.94 -23.89
C TRP A 3 1.51 -4.34 -23.54
N SER A 4 1.54 -3.43 -22.56
CA SER A 4 2.71 -2.62 -22.18
C SER A 4 4.04 -3.38 -22.25
N GLY A 5 5.13 -2.69 -22.58
CA GLY A 5 6.43 -3.25 -22.98
C GLY A 5 7.13 -4.18 -21.99
N CYS A 6 6.50 -4.48 -20.86
CA CYS A 6 6.89 -5.42 -19.83
C CYS A 6 6.21 -6.79 -19.92
N VAL A 7 5.24 -6.99 -20.83
CA VAL A 7 4.45 -8.23 -20.94
C VAL A 7 4.59 -8.86 -22.33
N ALA A 8 4.98 -10.13 -22.38
CA ALA A 8 5.03 -10.93 -23.61
C ALA A 8 4.13 -12.17 -23.50
N GLU A 9 3.26 -12.36 -24.49
CA GLU A 9 2.45 -13.56 -24.63
C GLU A 9 3.13 -14.50 -25.63
N ASP A 10 3.35 -15.76 -25.24
CA ASP A 10 3.87 -16.77 -26.15
C ASP A 10 2.76 -17.42 -27.00
N ASN A 11 3.15 -18.19 -28.01
CA ASN A 11 2.21 -18.85 -28.93
C ASN A 11 1.32 -19.93 -28.26
N SER A 12 1.51 -20.21 -26.97
CA SER A 12 0.65 -21.11 -26.18
C SER A 12 -0.39 -20.35 -25.34
N GLY A 13 -0.45 -19.01 -25.46
CA GLY A 13 -1.32 -18.16 -24.66
C GLY A 13 -0.78 -17.90 -23.25
N LYS A 14 0.49 -18.22 -23.00
CA LYS A 14 1.12 -18.05 -21.70
C LYS A 14 1.83 -16.71 -21.62
N ILE A 15 1.58 -15.99 -20.54
CA ILE A 15 2.07 -14.64 -20.31
C ILE A 15 3.39 -14.67 -19.52
N THR A 16 4.39 -13.92 -19.98
CA THR A 16 5.73 -13.80 -19.38
C THR A 16 6.06 -12.33 -19.18
N LEU A 17 6.58 -11.98 -18.00
CA LEU A 17 7.10 -10.63 -17.73
C LEU A 17 8.56 -10.53 -18.12
N ILE A 18 8.90 -9.44 -18.80
CA ILE A 18 10.27 -9.12 -19.19
C ILE A 18 10.76 -7.99 -18.28
N SER A 19 11.65 -8.32 -17.35
CA SER A 19 12.15 -7.41 -16.31
C SER A 19 13.24 -6.44 -16.76
N ASP A 20 13.89 -6.73 -17.88
CA ASP A 20 15.19 -6.11 -18.22
C ASP A 20 15.05 -4.68 -18.76
N SER A 21 13.84 -4.11 -18.81
CA SER A 21 13.56 -2.77 -19.35
C SER A 21 12.33 -2.10 -18.76
N LEU A 22 12.06 -2.28 -17.46
CA LEU A 22 10.91 -1.67 -16.78
C LEU A 22 11.09 -0.15 -16.62
N THR A 23 10.17 0.62 -17.18
CA THR A 23 10.08 2.08 -17.02
C THR A 23 9.13 2.45 -15.87
N GLU A 24 9.12 3.71 -15.43
CA GLU A 24 8.19 4.18 -14.38
C GLU A 24 6.71 4.00 -14.75
N SER A 25 6.36 3.98 -16.05
CA SER A 25 4.98 3.71 -16.49
C SER A 25 4.60 2.23 -16.39
N ASP A 26 5.57 1.31 -16.44
CA ASP A 26 5.32 -0.13 -16.39
C ASP A 26 5.09 -0.65 -14.97
N LYS A 27 5.33 0.19 -13.94
CA LYS A 27 5.24 -0.19 -12.52
C LYS A 27 3.81 -0.28 -11.99
N ALA A 28 2.88 0.51 -12.54
CA ALA A 28 1.46 0.44 -12.21
C ALA A 28 0.86 -0.86 -12.77
N ASP A 29 1.15 -1.16 -14.03
CA ASP A 29 0.76 -2.43 -14.66
C ASP A 29 1.36 -3.63 -13.91
N LEU A 30 2.64 -3.54 -13.49
CA LEU A 30 3.30 -4.58 -12.70
C LEU A 30 2.59 -4.83 -11.35
N PHE A 31 1.98 -3.82 -10.74
CA PHE A 31 1.28 -3.94 -9.46
C PHE A 31 -0.04 -4.72 -9.61
N ASP A 32 -0.83 -4.41 -10.65
CA ASP A 32 -2.07 -5.14 -10.98
C ASP A 32 -1.78 -6.59 -11.41
N ILE A 33 -0.64 -6.78 -12.07
CA ILE A 33 -0.11 -8.07 -12.51
C ILE A 33 0.31 -8.93 -11.32
N LEU A 34 1.12 -8.41 -10.39
CA LEU A 34 1.68 -9.16 -9.26
C LEU A 34 0.63 -9.63 -8.24
N THR A 35 -0.55 -8.99 -8.22
CA THR A 35 -1.63 -9.29 -7.28
C THR A 35 -2.59 -10.38 -7.75
N TYR A 36 -2.52 -10.82 -9.02
CA TYR A 36 -3.32 -11.94 -9.55
C TYR A 36 -2.47 -13.21 -9.71
N GLU A 37 -2.72 -14.22 -8.87
CA GLU A 37 -1.87 -15.41 -8.78
C GLU A 37 -2.01 -16.40 -9.96
N ASP A 38 -3.13 -16.37 -10.68
CA ASP A 38 -3.48 -17.41 -11.66
C ASP A 38 -2.81 -17.24 -13.04
N PHE A 39 -2.09 -16.13 -13.29
CA PHE A 39 -1.58 -15.81 -14.63
C PHE A 39 -0.07 -16.03 -14.83
N TRP A 40 0.72 -16.29 -13.78
CA TRP A 40 2.18 -16.23 -13.85
C TRP A 40 2.88 -17.57 -13.71
N ILE A 41 3.84 -17.82 -14.60
CA ILE A 41 4.92 -18.78 -14.34
C ILE A 41 6.18 -17.96 -14.09
N PRO A 42 6.62 -17.77 -12.84
CA PRO A 42 7.78 -16.96 -12.53
C PRO A 42 9.03 -17.47 -13.26
N LYS A 43 9.80 -16.56 -13.85
CA LYS A 43 11.10 -16.86 -14.45
C LYS A 43 12.17 -15.90 -13.90
N GLY A 44 13.29 -16.46 -13.45
CA GLY A 44 14.42 -15.71 -12.90
C GLY A 44 14.36 -15.56 -11.38
N ASN A 45 15.55 -15.52 -10.75
CA ASN A 45 15.67 -15.42 -9.29
C ASN A 45 15.16 -14.07 -8.78
N ASN A 46 15.46 -12.97 -9.48
CA ASN A 46 15.07 -11.62 -9.07
C ASN A 46 13.55 -11.42 -8.98
N PHE A 47 12.77 -11.98 -9.90
CA PHE A 47 11.31 -11.86 -9.87
C PHE A 47 10.70 -12.58 -8.64
N ASN A 48 11.23 -13.76 -8.33
CA ASN A 48 10.81 -14.51 -7.15
C ASN A 48 11.16 -13.76 -5.85
N GLU A 49 12.32 -13.11 -5.80
CA GLU A 49 12.74 -12.30 -4.65
C GLU A 49 11.85 -11.06 -4.46
N ILE A 50 11.53 -10.34 -5.53
CA ILE A 50 10.62 -9.19 -5.53
C ILE A 50 9.23 -9.61 -5.03
N LYS A 51 8.68 -10.68 -5.62
CA LYS A 51 7.38 -11.23 -5.23
C LYS A 51 7.38 -11.66 -3.77
N LEU A 52 8.40 -12.39 -3.34
CA LEU A 52 8.52 -12.87 -1.96
C LEU A 52 8.67 -11.70 -0.98
N SER A 53 9.44 -10.67 -1.30
CA SER A 53 9.59 -9.47 -0.46
C SER A 53 8.25 -8.77 -0.22
N TYR A 54 7.47 -8.56 -1.27
CA TYR A 54 6.13 -7.98 -1.13
C TYR A 54 5.16 -8.90 -0.40
N GLN A 55 5.15 -10.19 -0.72
CA GLN A 55 4.36 -11.19 0.00
C GLN A 55 4.73 -11.20 1.49
N THR A 56 6.02 -11.22 1.84
CA THR A 56 6.51 -11.15 3.24
C THR A 56 6.07 -9.88 3.95
N TYR A 57 6.03 -8.75 3.25
CA TYR A 57 5.50 -7.51 3.82
C TYR A 57 3.99 -7.60 4.05
N MET A 58 3.27 -8.10 3.04
CA MET A 58 1.83 -8.30 3.04
C MET A 58 1.39 -9.48 3.89
N ASP A 59 2.31 -10.35 4.35
CA ASP A 59 2.13 -11.50 5.25
C ASP A 59 1.65 -10.99 6.62
N ILE A 60 0.40 -10.56 6.63
CA ILE A 60 -0.66 -11.32 7.26
C ILE A 60 -0.26 -12.79 7.27
N GLU A 61 0.21 -13.29 8.41
CA GLU A 61 0.59 -14.69 8.53
C GLU A 61 -0.43 -15.58 7.83
N GLU A 62 -0.03 -16.28 6.77
CA GLU A 62 -0.45 -17.66 6.60
C GLU A 62 0.03 -18.39 7.86
N GLN A 63 -0.67 -18.18 8.97
CA GLN A 63 -0.70 -19.22 9.97
C GLN A 63 -1.22 -20.43 9.21
N LYS A 64 -0.36 -21.43 9.10
CA LYS A 64 -0.75 -22.81 8.92
C LYS A 64 -1.72 -23.15 10.05
N ILE A 65 -2.97 -22.72 9.91
CA ILE A 65 -4.05 -23.07 10.81
C ILE A 65 -4.52 -24.42 10.31
N ASP A 66 -4.01 -25.46 10.94
CA ASP A 66 -4.73 -26.72 11.08
C ASP A 66 -6.21 -26.41 11.31
N ASN A 67 -7.05 -26.67 10.31
CA ASN A 67 -8.50 -26.86 10.38
C ASN A 67 -9.23 -26.17 11.57
N LYS A 68 -9.13 -24.84 11.69
CA LYS A 68 -9.87 -24.09 12.73
C LYS A 68 -10.29 -22.72 12.21
N LYS A 69 -11.50 -22.65 11.62
CA LYS A 69 -12.29 -21.45 11.27
C LYS A 69 -11.47 -20.29 10.70
N GLU A 70 -11.53 -20.08 9.38
CA GLU A 70 -11.27 -18.78 8.77
C GLU A 70 -11.92 -17.69 9.64
N SER A 71 -11.10 -16.84 10.25
CA SER A 71 -11.62 -15.66 10.93
C SER A 71 -12.15 -14.73 9.84
N SER A 72 -13.48 -14.69 9.71
CA SER A 72 -14.17 -13.77 8.82
C SER A 72 -13.66 -12.35 9.04
N ILE A 73 -13.13 -11.71 7.99
CA ILE A 73 -12.66 -10.32 8.08
C ILE A 73 -13.83 -9.42 8.49
N SER A 74 -13.69 -8.70 9.59
CA SER A 74 -14.68 -7.72 10.03
C SER A 74 -14.16 -6.31 9.78
N PHE A 75 -14.74 -5.63 8.79
CA PHE A 75 -14.47 -4.22 8.51
C PHE A 75 -15.28 -3.27 9.39
N SER A 76 -16.28 -3.80 10.11
CA SER A 76 -17.14 -3.02 10.99
C SER A 76 -16.50 -2.89 12.37
N THR A 77 -15.91 -1.73 12.63
CA THR A 77 -15.40 -1.35 13.97
C THR A 77 -16.53 -1.11 14.98
N GLY A 78 -17.77 -0.96 14.52
CA GLY A 78 -18.89 -0.46 15.33
C GLY A 78 -18.72 1.00 15.78
N PHE A 79 -17.63 1.66 15.38
CA PHE A 79 -17.31 3.04 15.74
C PHE A 79 -18.14 4.00 14.89
N GLN A 80 -19.05 4.72 15.54
CA GLN A 80 -19.83 5.75 14.88
C GLN A 80 -19.11 7.10 14.99
N SER A 81 -18.39 7.44 13.93
CA SER A 81 -17.72 8.74 13.82
C SER A 81 -18.74 9.86 13.59
N LEU A 82 -18.54 11.01 14.23
CA LEU A 82 -19.24 12.26 13.90
C LEU A 82 -18.75 12.88 12.57
N PHE A 83 -17.70 12.32 11.97
CA PHE A 83 -17.06 12.81 10.76
C PHE A 83 -17.15 11.80 9.61
N SER A 84 -17.25 12.33 8.39
CA SER A 84 -17.08 11.54 7.16
C SER A 84 -15.72 10.85 7.12
N ARG A 85 -15.66 9.62 6.58
CA ARG A 85 -14.42 8.83 6.46
C ARG A 85 -13.31 9.58 5.71
N ASN A 86 -13.67 10.26 4.62
CA ASN A 86 -12.76 11.12 3.86
C ASN A 86 -13.18 12.58 4.06
N ARG A 87 -12.29 13.40 4.64
CA ARG A 87 -12.55 14.81 4.96
C ARG A 87 -11.35 15.68 4.57
N ILE A 88 -11.63 16.80 3.90
CA ILE A 88 -10.63 17.83 3.58
C ILE A 88 -10.91 19.05 4.45
N LEU A 89 -9.95 19.46 5.29
CA LEU A 89 -10.01 20.71 6.05
C LEU A 89 -9.26 21.79 5.26
N PHE A 90 -9.98 22.75 4.72
CA PHE A 90 -9.43 23.90 3.98
C PHE A 90 -9.58 25.21 4.78
N GLY A 91 -8.72 26.18 4.49
CA GLY A 91 -8.74 27.49 5.15
C GLY A 91 -7.38 28.20 5.07
N ALA A 92 -7.36 29.50 5.36
CA ALA A 92 -6.14 30.32 5.30
C ALA A 92 -5.01 29.75 6.19
N PRO A 93 -3.72 29.98 5.85
CA PRO A 93 -2.59 29.65 6.73
C PRO A 93 -2.76 30.28 8.12
N GLY A 94 -2.33 29.59 9.18
CA GLY A 94 -2.42 30.10 10.56
C GLY A 94 -3.81 30.00 11.24
N THR A 95 -4.84 29.48 10.57
CA THR A 95 -6.20 29.32 11.15
C THR A 95 -6.37 28.10 12.07
N GLY A 96 -5.28 27.49 12.52
CA GLY A 96 -5.33 26.36 13.46
C GLY A 96 -5.79 25.03 12.86
N LYS A 97 -5.76 24.85 11.54
CA LYS A 97 -6.15 23.57 10.89
C LYS A 97 -5.43 22.34 11.48
N SER A 98 -4.11 22.42 11.64
CA SER A 98 -3.32 21.32 12.23
C SER A 98 -3.67 21.10 13.72
N PHE A 99 -4.05 22.15 14.44
CA PHE A 99 -4.56 22.03 15.82
C PHE A 99 -5.90 21.31 15.86
N THR A 100 -6.83 21.66 14.97
CA THR A 100 -8.11 20.95 14.80
C THR A 100 -7.90 19.48 14.43
N LEU A 101 -7.00 19.18 13.47
CA LEU A 101 -6.66 17.81 13.09
C LEU A 101 -6.15 16.98 14.26
N ASN A 102 -5.29 17.55 15.11
CA ASN A 102 -4.79 16.84 16.31
C ASN A 102 -5.91 16.52 17.30
N LYS A 103 -6.84 17.46 17.51
CA LYS A 103 -7.99 17.26 18.40
C LYS A 103 -8.95 16.21 17.84
N ASP A 104 -9.24 16.29 16.55
CA ASP A 104 -10.13 15.36 15.87
C ASP A 104 -9.52 13.95 15.84
N ALA A 105 -8.21 13.83 15.59
CA ALA A 105 -7.48 12.57 15.65
C ALA A 105 -7.63 11.91 17.04
N LYS A 106 -7.32 12.65 18.12
CA LYS A 106 -7.50 12.14 19.50
C LYS A 106 -8.93 11.70 19.80
N THR A 107 -9.93 12.36 19.20
CA THR A 107 -11.34 12.00 19.35
C THR A 107 -11.68 10.71 18.60
N LEU A 108 -11.06 10.49 17.45
CA LEU A 108 -11.32 9.34 16.58
C LEU A 108 -10.64 8.06 17.05
N ILE A 109 -9.36 8.15 17.43
CA ILE A 109 -8.55 6.96 17.77
C ILE A 109 -8.24 6.89 19.27
N GLY A 110 -8.53 7.91 20.07
CA GLY A 110 -8.15 7.98 21.49
C GLY A 110 -6.78 8.62 21.74
N GLU A 111 -6.46 8.84 23.02
CA GLU A 111 -5.13 9.36 23.43
C GLU A 111 -4.09 8.24 23.46
N ASN A 112 -2.84 8.55 23.08
CA ASN A 112 -1.70 7.63 23.05
C ASN A 112 -1.81 6.44 22.05
N ASN A 113 -2.62 6.57 21.00
CA ASN A 113 -2.71 5.56 19.93
C ASN A 113 -1.91 5.97 18.68
N GLU A 114 -0.64 6.32 18.89
CA GLU A 114 0.28 6.75 17.84
C GLU A 114 0.53 5.67 16.79
N ASP A 115 0.37 4.40 17.16
CA ASP A 115 0.50 3.28 16.24
C ASP A 115 -0.69 3.11 15.29
N ASP A 116 -1.85 3.66 15.64
CA ASP A 116 -3.12 3.50 14.93
C ASP A 116 -3.36 4.65 13.91
N TYR A 117 -2.40 5.57 13.75
CA TYR A 117 -2.43 6.57 12.69
C TYR A 117 -1.09 6.80 12.00
N GLU A 118 -1.15 7.25 10.75
CA GLU A 118 -0.01 7.75 9.99
C GLU A 118 -0.26 9.21 9.61
N ARG A 119 0.78 10.04 9.68
CA ARG A 119 0.72 11.45 9.28
C ARG A 119 1.83 11.74 8.28
N VAL A 120 1.45 12.32 7.16
CA VAL A 120 2.35 12.66 6.06
C VAL A 120 2.08 14.08 5.59
N THR A 121 3.13 14.77 5.13
CA THR A 121 3.02 16.10 4.51
C THR A 121 3.41 16.01 3.05
N PHE A 122 2.54 16.47 2.16
CA PHE A 122 2.82 16.48 0.73
C PHE A 122 3.70 17.68 0.35
N HIS A 123 4.66 17.42 -0.52
CA HIS A 123 5.52 18.42 -1.16
C HIS A 123 5.38 18.31 -2.69
N PRO A 124 5.80 19.33 -3.47
CA PRO A 124 5.62 19.33 -4.93
C PRO A 124 6.15 18.07 -5.63
N ASP A 125 7.29 17.54 -5.16
CA ASP A 125 7.92 16.34 -5.72
C ASP A 125 7.45 15.03 -5.07
N TYR A 126 6.36 15.06 -4.28
CA TYR A 126 5.83 13.86 -3.64
C TYR A 126 5.19 12.98 -4.72
N SER A 127 5.51 11.69 -4.73
CA SER A 127 5.11 10.76 -5.79
C SER A 127 4.36 9.55 -5.25
N TYR A 128 3.76 8.77 -6.14
CA TYR A 128 3.15 7.47 -5.83
C TYR A 128 4.13 6.54 -5.08
N ALA A 129 5.38 6.50 -5.52
CA ALA A 129 6.44 5.72 -4.88
C ALA A 129 6.70 6.13 -3.42
N ASN A 130 6.47 7.40 -3.08
CA ASN A 130 6.59 7.88 -1.70
C ASN A 130 5.35 7.53 -0.86
N PHE A 131 4.15 7.62 -1.44
CA PHE A 131 2.88 7.46 -0.74
C PHE A 131 2.49 5.98 -0.53
N VAL A 132 2.57 5.21 -1.60
CA VAL A 132 2.16 3.80 -1.65
C VAL A 132 3.36 2.92 -1.36
N GLY A 133 4.47 3.15 -2.05
CA GLY A 133 5.72 2.40 -1.88
C GLY A 133 6.38 2.09 -3.20
N THR A 134 7.60 1.59 -3.15
CA THR A 134 8.39 1.26 -4.34
C THR A 134 9.43 0.20 -4.02
N TYR A 135 9.86 -0.55 -5.03
CA TYR A 135 10.98 -1.48 -4.89
C TYR A 135 12.30 -0.71 -4.95
N LYS A 136 13.22 -1.03 -4.04
CA LYS A 136 14.56 -0.45 -3.99
C LYS A 136 15.63 -1.55 -4.04
N PRO A 137 16.77 -1.28 -4.68
CA PRO A 137 17.90 -2.20 -4.62
C PRO A 137 18.48 -2.24 -3.21
N VAL A 138 18.72 -3.45 -2.69
CA VAL A 138 19.33 -3.72 -1.39
C VAL A 138 20.53 -4.63 -1.61
N PRO A 139 21.72 -4.27 -1.08
CA PRO A 139 22.90 -5.12 -1.18
C PRO A 139 22.75 -6.34 -0.27
N ILE A 140 23.09 -7.52 -0.78
CA ILE A 140 23.11 -8.78 -0.03
C ILE A 140 24.40 -9.55 -0.34
N ILE A 141 24.70 -10.55 0.50
CA ILE A 141 25.75 -11.52 0.25
C ILE A 141 25.10 -12.81 -0.25
N ASP A 142 25.52 -13.30 -1.42
CA ASP A 142 25.00 -14.55 -1.97
C ASP A 142 25.49 -15.78 -1.18
N LYS A 143 25.01 -16.97 -1.57
CA LYS A 143 25.38 -18.23 -0.90
C LYS A 143 26.87 -18.58 -1.05
N ASP A 144 27.54 -17.98 -2.03
CA ASP A 144 28.95 -18.19 -2.36
C ASP A 144 29.86 -17.11 -1.75
N GLY A 145 29.28 -16.15 -1.01
CA GLY A 145 30.01 -15.09 -0.30
C GLY A 145 30.30 -13.84 -1.14
N ASN A 146 29.70 -13.68 -2.32
CA ASN A 146 29.90 -12.53 -3.19
C ASN A 146 28.84 -11.44 -2.99
N ASP A 147 29.20 -10.20 -3.32
CA ASP A 147 28.27 -9.07 -3.36
C ASP A 147 27.23 -9.28 -4.46
N ALA A 148 25.96 -9.23 -4.08
CA ALA A 148 24.82 -9.29 -4.97
C ALA A 148 23.81 -8.17 -4.66
N ILE A 149 22.93 -7.88 -5.61
CA ILE A 149 21.86 -6.89 -5.46
C ILE A 149 20.53 -7.63 -5.55
N THR A 150 19.71 -7.48 -4.51
CA THR A 150 18.29 -7.87 -4.54
C THR A 150 17.40 -6.63 -4.58
N TYR A 151 16.11 -6.83 -4.80
CA TYR A 151 15.12 -5.76 -4.80
C TYR A 151 14.07 -6.01 -3.73
N GLU A 152 13.95 -5.08 -2.79
CA GLU A 152 12.99 -5.17 -1.68
C GLU A 152 11.91 -4.11 -1.81
N TYR A 153 10.67 -4.50 -1.47
CA TYR A 153 9.56 -3.56 -1.42
C TYR A 153 9.67 -2.65 -0.20
N VAL A 154 9.69 -1.34 -0.42
CA VAL A 154 9.70 -0.33 0.64
C VAL A 154 8.33 0.34 0.71
N PRO A 155 7.53 0.04 1.74
CA PRO A 155 6.15 0.54 1.85
C PRO A 155 6.08 2.02 2.23
N GLY A 156 5.22 2.75 1.54
CA GLY A 156 4.84 4.12 1.86
C GLY A 156 3.82 4.20 3.01
N PRO A 157 3.52 5.41 3.53
CA PRO A 157 2.61 5.62 4.65
C PRO A 157 1.22 5.03 4.43
N PHE A 158 0.70 5.08 3.20
CA PHE A 158 -0.61 4.48 2.88
C PHE A 158 -0.59 2.96 3.08
N MET A 159 0.40 2.26 2.53
CA MET A 159 0.48 0.80 2.65
C MET A 159 0.73 0.37 4.09
N ARG A 160 1.56 1.12 4.85
CA ARG A 160 1.80 0.83 6.28
C ARG A 160 0.51 0.88 7.10
N ILE A 161 -0.29 1.94 6.95
CA ILE A 161 -1.54 2.04 7.71
C ILE A 161 -2.59 1.04 7.23
N TYR A 162 -2.64 0.76 5.92
CA TYR A 162 -3.56 -0.22 5.34
C TYR A 162 -3.30 -1.64 5.85
N VAL A 163 -2.05 -2.09 5.85
CA VAL A 163 -1.65 -3.41 6.37
C VAL A 163 -1.94 -3.52 7.87
N LYS A 164 -1.69 -2.46 8.65
CA LYS A 164 -2.06 -2.41 10.07
C LYS A 164 -3.56 -2.60 10.28
N ALA A 165 -4.39 -1.87 9.53
CA ALA A 165 -5.84 -1.99 9.59
C ALA A 165 -6.33 -3.40 9.20
N LEU A 166 -5.77 -3.97 8.14
CA LEU A 166 -6.11 -5.31 7.67
C LEU A 166 -5.72 -6.38 8.69
N LYS A 167 -4.54 -6.28 9.32
CA LYS A 167 -4.14 -7.19 10.41
C LYS A 167 -5.07 -7.07 11.61
N ASN A 168 -5.45 -5.85 11.99
CA ASN A 168 -6.39 -5.63 13.09
C ASN A 168 -7.81 -6.16 12.80
N SER A 169 -8.29 -6.11 11.55
CA SER A 169 -9.61 -6.61 11.14
C SER A 169 -9.83 -8.12 11.36
N ARG A 170 -8.73 -8.86 11.57
CA ARG A 170 -8.72 -10.30 11.87
C ARG A 170 -8.66 -10.61 13.37
N THR A 171 -8.66 -9.58 14.21
CA THR A 171 -8.65 -9.72 15.66
C THR A 171 -10.06 -9.57 16.24
N ASN A 172 -10.25 -10.00 17.49
CA ASN A 172 -11.52 -9.83 18.19
C ASN A 172 -11.82 -8.38 18.60
N ASN A 173 -10.87 -7.45 18.41
CA ASN A 173 -10.99 -6.05 18.80
C ASN A 173 -10.62 -5.14 17.63
N VAL A 174 -11.59 -4.96 16.73
CA VAL A 174 -11.42 -4.14 15.52
C VAL A 174 -11.46 -2.67 15.89
N LYS A 175 -10.39 -1.94 15.53
CA LYS A 175 -10.17 -0.53 15.85
C LYS A 175 -10.15 0.34 14.59
N PRO A 176 -10.54 1.62 14.69
CA PRO A 176 -10.35 2.56 13.59
C PRO A 176 -8.87 2.92 13.40
N PHE A 177 -8.45 3.11 12.15
CA PHE A 177 -7.15 3.61 11.77
C PHE A 177 -7.28 4.93 11.02
N LEU A 178 -6.29 5.82 11.14
CA LEU A 178 -6.35 7.17 10.57
C LEU A 178 -5.13 7.49 9.71
N LEU A 179 -5.36 8.08 8.54
CA LEU A 179 -4.31 8.65 7.70
C LEU A 179 -4.51 10.16 7.59
N ILE A 180 -3.56 10.94 8.08
CA ILE A 180 -3.57 12.40 8.03
C ILE A 180 -2.62 12.86 6.93
N ILE A 181 -3.14 13.61 5.97
CA ILE A 181 -2.35 14.19 4.87
C ILE A 181 -2.37 15.70 5.01
N GLU A 182 -1.22 16.27 5.34
CA GLU A 182 -1.01 17.71 5.38
C GLU A 182 -0.58 18.25 4.02
N GLU A 183 -0.97 19.49 3.74
CA GLU A 183 -0.59 20.20 2.51
C GLU A 183 -0.93 19.40 1.24
N ILE A 184 -2.05 18.65 1.24
CA ILE A 184 -2.49 17.79 0.12
C ILE A 184 -2.52 18.53 -1.23
N ASN A 185 -2.83 19.83 -1.22
CA ASN A 185 -2.90 20.68 -2.39
C ASN A 185 -1.52 21.14 -2.92
N ARG A 186 -0.40 20.78 -2.27
CA ARG A 186 0.96 21.10 -2.75
C ARG A 186 1.54 20.09 -3.71
N ALA A 187 0.96 18.89 -3.78
CA ALA A 187 1.37 17.86 -4.72
C ALA A 187 0.30 17.67 -5.81
N ASN A 188 0.68 17.02 -6.91
CA ASN A 188 -0.29 16.51 -7.87
C ASN A 188 -1.00 15.30 -7.25
N VAL A 189 -2.14 15.54 -6.60
CA VAL A 189 -2.93 14.53 -5.88
C VAL A 189 -3.23 13.32 -6.77
N ALA A 190 -3.64 13.52 -8.02
CA ALA A 190 -3.94 12.41 -8.92
C ALA A 190 -2.72 11.52 -9.15
N ALA A 191 -1.54 12.11 -9.35
CA ALA A 191 -0.30 11.35 -9.53
C ALA A 191 0.20 10.68 -8.24
N VAL A 192 -0.02 11.29 -7.07
CA VAL A 192 0.40 10.74 -5.78
C VAL A 192 -0.47 9.54 -5.38
N PHE A 193 -1.77 9.62 -5.59
CA PHE A 193 -2.70 8.55 -5.25
C PHE A 193 -2.79 7.47 -6.34
N GLY A 194 -2.54 7.81 -7.61
CA GLY A 194 -2.68 6.88 -8.73
C GLY A 194 -4.08 6.26 -8.78
N ASP A 195 -4.16 4.97 -9.09
CA ASP A 195 -5.42 4.23 -9.20
C ASP A 195 -6.13 4.02 -7.86
N ILE A 196 -5.41 4.14 -6.74
CA ILE A 196 -5.97 4.08 -5.37
C ILE A 196 -6.99 5.19 -5.15
N PHE A 197 -6.87 6.30 -5.88
CA PHE A 197 -7.81 7.41 -5.79
C PHE A 197 -9.26 6.97 -6.06
N ASN A 198 -9.48 6.06 -7.02
CA ASN A 198 -10.81 5.56 -7.34
C ASN A 198 -11.40 4.75 -6.18
N TYR A 199 -10.60 3.86 -5.57
CA TYR A 199 -11.02 3.06 -4.42
C TYR A 199 -11.35 3.91 -3.19
N LEU A 200 -10.56 4.97 -2.92
CA LEU A 200 -10.83 5.89 -1.81
C LEU A 200 -12.15 6.65 -1.99
N ILE A 201 -12.53 6.96 -3.23
CA ILE A 201 -13.81 7.59 -3.54
C ILE A 201 -14.97 6.59 -3.36
N GLU A 202 -14.78 5.33 -3.78
CA GLU A 202 -15.79 4.27 -3.70
C GLU A 202 -16.03 3.73 -2.29
N MET A 203 -15.07 3.86 -1.36
CA MET A 203 -15.24 3.50 0.07
C MET A 203 -16.32 4.30 0.82
N LYS A 204 -17.13 5.10 0.11
CA LYS A 204 -18.31 5.82 0.60
C LYS A 204 -19.61 5.00 0.62
N ILE A 205 -19.63 3.72 0.22
CA ILE A 205 -20.90 2.97 0.04
C ILE A 205 -21.01 1.69 0.90
N LEU A 206 -20.19 1.51 1.94
CA LEU A 206 -20.35 0.41 2.92
C LEU A 206 -20.24 0.88 4.36
#